data_AF-A0A2V7YA67-F1
#
_entry.id   AF-A0A2V7YA67-F1
#
_cell.length_a   1.000
_cell.length_b   1.000
_cell.length_c   1.000
_cell.angle_alpha   90.00
_cell.angle_beta   90.00
_cell.angle_gamma   90.00
#
_symmetry.space_group_name_H-M   'P 1'
#
loop_
_entity.id
_entity.type
_entity.pdbx_description
1 polymer ?
#
loop_
_entity_poly.entity_id
_entity_poly.type
_entity_poly.pdbx_seq_one_letter_code
_entity_poly.pdbx_strand_id
1 'polypeptide(L)'
;MADELVNIRNISIKCGNCNTYQTLSAFSRRDEWNVYTYECENDICDPKVTRTIVEVPREIDSFARRDPEWRGGGKHGEVGDGNPAD
;
A
#
# COMPACT_ATOMS: atom_id res chain seq x y z
N MET A 1 -17.40 21.43 4.75
CA MET A 1 -17.28 19.98 5.02
C MET A 1 -15.82 19.67 4.83
N ALA A 2 -15.13 19.12 5.83
CA ALA A 2 -13.74 18.71 5.63
C ALA A 2 -13.74 17.70 4.48
N ASP A 3 -12.93 17.94 3.47
CA ASP A 3 -12.65 16.94 2.44
C ASP A 3 -12.01 15.77 3.20
N GLU A 4 -12.77 14.70 3.48
CA GLU A 4 -12.33 13.54 4.26
C GLU A 4 -11.37 12.70 3.40
N LEU A 5 -10.21 13.28 3.16
CA LEU A 5 -9.14 12.67 2.39
C LEU A 5 -8.46 11.59 3.21
N VAL A 6 -8.33 10.41 2.62
CA VAL A 6 -7.51 9.33 3.15
C VAL A 6 -6.07 9.56 2.71
N ASN A 7 -5.14 9.38 3.63
CA ASN A 7 -3.71 9.30 3.35
C ASN A 7 -3.18 7.99 3.92
N ILE A 8 -2.74 7.09 3.05
CA ILE A 8 -2.24 5.76 3.47
C ILE A 8 -1.00 5.84 4.36
N ARG A 9 -0.26 6.96 4.37
CA ARG A 9 0.87 7.17 5.29
C ARG A 9 0.43 7.40 6.75
N ASN A 10 -0.84 7.72 6.96
CA ASN A 10 -1.42 7.88 8.30
C ASN A 10 -1.99 6.56 8.85
N ILE A 11 -1.86 5.45 8.12
CA ILE A 11 -2.37 4.14 8.49
C ILE A 11 -1.18 3.21 8.68
N SER A 12 -1.17 2.49 9.81
CA SER A 12 -0.21 1.41 10.07
C SER A 12 -0.94 0.08 10.01
N ILE A 13 -0.37 -0.89 9.28
CA ILE A 13 -0.94 -2.23 9.12
C ILE A 13 -0.12 -3.19 9.99
N LYS A 14 -0.80 -3.91 10.90
CA LYS A 14 -0.18 -4.87 11.80
C LYS A 14 -0.63 -6.28 11.46
N CYS A 15 0.30 -7.21 11.33
CA CYS A 15 0.01 -8.60 11.03
C CYS A 15 -0.57 -9.31 12.25
N GLY A 16 -1.74 -9.94 12.07
CA GLY A 16 -2.39 -10.71 13.14
C GLY A 16 -1.64 -12.00 13.52
N ASN A 17 -0.74 -12.50 12.66
CA ASN A 17 0.01 -13.73 12.91
C ASN A 17 1.27 -13.50 13.75
N CYS A 18 2.21 -12.67 13.26
CA CYS A 18 3.48 -12.41 13.95
C CYS A 18 3.44 -11.18 14.88
N ASN A 19 2.33 -10.43 14.90
CA ASN A 19 2.17 -9.21 15.69
C ASN A 19 3.23 -8.12 15.38
N THR A 20 3.83 -8.13 14.19
CA THR A 20 4.71 -7.06 13.68
C THR A 20 3.99 -6.21 12.64
N TYR A 21 4.58 -5.05 12.30
CA TYR A 21 4.07 -4.20 11.22
C TYR A 21 4.37 -4.79 9.84
N GLN A 22 3.48 -4.49 8.90
CA GLN A 22 3.65 -4.79 7.48
C GLN A 22 4.17 -3.55 6.75
N THR A 23 5.04 -3.77 5.78
CA THR A 23 5.58 -2.73 4.89
C THR A 23 4.74 -2.65 3.64
N LEU A 24 4.56 -1.45 3.10
CA LEU A 24 3.99 -1.27 1.77
C LEU A 24 4.96 -1.87 0.72
N SER A 25 4.53 -2.93 0.04
CA SER A 25 5.31 -3.67 -0.97
C SER A 25 4.92 -3.32 -2.41
N ALA A 26 3.66 -2.96 -2.67
CA ALA A 26 3.21 -2.67 -4.04
C ALA A 26 2.04 -1.68 -4.08
N PHE A 27 1.85 -1.06 -5.24
CA PHE A 27 0.76 -0.13 -5.52
C PHE A 27 0.22 -0.37 -6.93
N SER A 28 -1.09 -0.27 -7.10
CA SER A 28 -1.75 -0.38 -8.41
C SER A 28 -2.93 0.58 -8.49
N ARG A 29 -3.08 1.24 -9.64
CA ARG A 29 -4.23 2.09 -9.94
C ARG A 29 -5.28 1.29 -10.70
N ARG A 30 -6.53 1.37 -10.26
CA ARG A 30 -7.71 0.87 -10.97
C ARG A 30 -8.63 2.05 -11.34
N ASP A 31 -9.72 1.80 -12.06
CA ASP A 31 -10.63 2.86 -12.50
C ASP A 31 -11.11 3.74 -11.35
N GLU A 32 -11.72 3.13 -10.33
CA GLU A 32 -12.35 3.84 -9.20
C GLU A 32 -11.53 3.77 -7.91
N TRP A 33 -10.56 2.84 -7.84
CA TRP A 33 -9.83 2.51 -6.61
C TRP A 33 -8.31 2.54 -6.80
N ASN A 34 -7.59 2.94 -5.76
CA ASN A 34 -6.16 2.76 -5.60
C ASN A 34 -5.90 1.58 -4.67
N VAL A 35 -5.02 0.67 -5.07
CA VAL A 35 -4.76 -0.59 -4.37
C VAL A 35 -3.35 -0.57 -3.82
N TYR A 36 -3.21 -0.84 -2.52
CA TYR A 36 -1.96 -0.89 -1.78
C TYR A 36 -1.76 -2.30 -1.22
N THR A 37 -0.60 -2.89 -1.47
CA THR A 37 -0.25 -4.22 -0.94
C THR A 37 0.76 -4.06 0.20
N TYR A 38 0.43 -4.62 1.36
CA TYR A 38 1.30 -4.64 2.53
C TYR A 38 1.73 -6.07 2.85
N GLU A 39 3.01 -6.28 3.17
CA GLU A 39 3.56 -7.61 3.48
C GLU A 39 4.43 -7.60 4.74
N CYS A 40 4.53 -8.77 5.39
CA CYS A 40 5.48 -9.00 6.47
C CYS A 40 6.87 -9.29 5.90
N GLU A 41 7.89 -8.65 6.48
CA GLU A 41 9.28 -8.74 5.99
C GLU A 41 10.21 -9.20 7.11
N ASN A 42 9.83 -10.28 7.77
CA ASN A 42 10.49 -10.74 9.00
C ASN A 42 10.84 -12.24 9.00
N ASP A 43 10.77 -12.91 7.84
CA ASP A 43 11.03 -14.35 7.65
C ASP A 43 10.17 -15.30 8.51
N ILE A 44 9.27 -14.76 9.35
CA ILE A 44 8.36 -15.51 10.22
C ILE A 44 7.05 -15.83 9.47
N CYS A 45 6.57 -14.89 8.67
CA CYS A 45 5.33 -15.03 7.91
C CYS A 45 5.63 -15.31 6.44
N ASP A 46 4.87 -16.23 5.85
CA ASP A 46 4.77 -16.31 4.39
C ASP A 46 3.99 -15.07 3.88
N PRO A 47 4.62 -14.16 3.13
CA PRO A 47 3.97 -12.94 2.65
C PRO A 47 2.81 -13.25 1.71
N LYS A 48 2.79 -14.41 1.03
CA LYS A 48 1.65 -14.80 0.19
C LYS A 48 0.39 -15.08 1.02
N VAL A 49 0.55 -15.51 2.27
CA VAL A 49 -0.55 -15.84 3.18
C VAL A 49 -0.94 -14.62 4.01
N THR A 50 0.02 -13.82 4.47
CA THR A 50 -0.26 -12.72 5.39
C THR A 50 -0.40 -11.36 4.72
N ARG A 51 -0.24 -11.23 3.40
CA ARG A 51 -0.39 -9.94 2.70
C ARG A 51 -1.75 -9.32 2.96
N THR A 52 -1.75 -8.00 3.14
CA THR A 52 -2.97 -7.20 3.26
C THR A 52 -3.14 -6.35 2.02
N ILE A 53 -4.33 -6.39 1.42
CA ILE A 53 -4.72 -5.52 0.31
C ILE A 53 -5.60 -4.41 0.87
N VAL A 54 -5.19 -3.15 0.67
CA VAL A 54 -5.95 -1.97 1.08
C VAL A 54 -6.40 -1.24 -0.18
N GLU A 55 -7.72 -1.08 -0.33
CA GLU A 55 -8.31 -0.35 -1.45
C GLU A 55 -8.87 0.99 -0.94
N VAL A 56 -8.47 2.08 -1.57
CA VAL A 56 -8.90 3.44 -1.25
C VAL A 56 -9.58 4.06 -2.48
N PRO A 57 -10.77 4.68 -2.37
CA PRO A 57 -11.40 5.34 -3.50
C PRO A 57 -10.50 6.47 -4.01
N ARG A 58 -10.30 6.55 -5.33
CA ARG A 58 -9.41 7.56 -5.95
C ARG A 58 -9.85 9.00 -5.67
N GLU A 59 -11.13 9.17 -5.44
CA GLU A 59 -11.74 10.46 -5.13
C GLU A 59 -11.38 11.00 -3.74
N ILE A 60 -10.90 10.17 -2.82
CA ILE A 60 -10.49 10.58 -1.48
C ILE A 60 -9.02 10.26 -1.16
N ASP A 61 -8.31 9.57 -2.05
CA ASP A 61 -6.90 9.24 -1.84
C ASP A 61 -5.97 10.42 -2.10
N SER A 62 -5.66 11.17 -1.05
CA SER A 62 -4.73 12.30 -1.11
C SER A 62 -3.28 11.92 -1.42
N PHE A 63 -2.89 10.67 -1.14
CA PHE A 63 -1.51 10.24 -1.30
C PHE A 63 -1.21 9.97 -2.78
N ALA A 64 -2.05 9.18 -3.45
CA ALA A 64 -1.90 8.94 -4.88
C ALA A 64 -2.13 10.22 -5.73
N ARG A 65 -2.94 11.16 -5.24
CA ARG A 65 -3.19 12.46 -5.90
C ARG A 65 -1.99 13.39 -5.91
N ARG A 66 -1.11 13.29 -4.91
CA ARG A 66 0.07 14.17 -4.78
C ARG A 66 1.11 13.91 -5.86
N ASP A 67 1.14 12.70 -6.40
CA ASP A 67 2.10 12.32 -7.42
C ASP A 67 1.42 11.44 -8.48
N PRO A 68 0.83 12.05 -9.52
CA PRO A 68 0.10 11.34 -10.56
C PRO A 68 1.01 10.50 -11.46
N GLU A 69 2.33 10.61 -11.38
CA GLU A 69 3.28 9.75 -12.08
C GLU A 69 3.84 8.64 -11.20
N TRP A 70 3.67 8.75 -9.87
CA TRP A 70 4.06 7.72 -8.91
C TRP A 70 3.26 6.44 -9.15
N ARG A 71 3.96 5.48 -9.74
CA ARG A 71 3.48 4.12 -10.03
C ARG A 71 3.68 3.17 -8.85
N GLY A 72 4.15 3.68 -7.73
CA GLY A 72 4.46 2.92 -6.55
C GLY A 72 5.84 3.31 -6.03
N GLY A 73 6.13 2.87 -4.81
CA GLY A 73 7.51 2.77 -4.37
C GLY A 73 7.88 1.29 -4.48
N GLY A 74 9.11 1.00 -4.87
CA GLY A 74 9.75 -0.24 -4.43
C GLY A 74 9.65 -0.37 -2.91
N LYS A 75 9.99 -1.55 -2.42
CA LYS A 75 10.03 -1.88 -0.99
C LYS A 75 10.62 -0.71 -0.17
N HIS A 76 9.98 -0.35 0.94
CA HIS A 76 10.37 0.79 1.79
C HIS A 76 10.34 2.21 1.16
N GLY A 77 9.65 2.42 0.05
CA GLY A 77 9.61 3.73 -0.61
C GLY A 77 10.81 4.01 -1.52
N GLU A 78 11.52 2.96 -1.93
CA GLU A 78 12.40 3.02 -3.10
C GLU A 78 11.60 3.47 -4.34
N VAL A 79 12.23 4.07 -5.35
CA VAL A 79 11.52 4.40 -6.60
C VAL A 79 11.28 3.09 -7.36
N GLY A 80 10.02 2.75 -7.67
CA GLY A 80 9.70 1.55 -8.43
C GLY A 80 8.32 1.61 -9.09
N ASP A 81 8.10 0.88 -10.19
CA ASP A 81 6.85 0.95 -10.97
C ASP A 81 5.65 0.23 -10.31
N GLY A 82 5.75 -0.19 -9.05
CA GLY A 82 4.69 -0.86 -8.28
C GLY A 82 4.21 -2.21 -8.81
N ASN A 83 4.69 -2.62 -10.00
CA ASN A 83 4.48 -3.95 -10.54
C ASN A 83 5.41 -4.95 -9.86
N PRO A 84 4.90 -6.10 -9.40
CA PRO A 84 5.77 -7.23 -9.09
C PRO A 84 6.54 -7.60 -10.37
N ALA A 85 7.86 -7.82 -10.26
CA ALA A 85 8.59 -8.51 -11.31
C ALA A 85 7.99 -9.92 -11.44
N ASP A 86 7.70 -10.32 -12.69
CA ASP A 86 7.23 -11.66 -13.06
C ASP A 86 8.16 -12.76 -12.50
#